data_AF-A0A7Y5LCY4-F1
#
_entry.id   AF-A0A7Y5LCY4-F1
#
_cell.length_a   1.000
_cell.length_b   1.000
_cell.length_c   1.000
_cell.angle_alpha   90.00
_cell.angle_beta   90.00
_cell.angle_gamma   90.00
#
_symmetry.space_group_name_H-M   'P 1'
#
loop_
_entity.id
_entity.type
_entity.pdbx_description
1 polymer ?
#
loop_
_entity_poly.entity_id
_entity_poly.type
_entity_poly.pdbx_seq_one_letter_code
_entity_poly.pdbx_strand_id
1 'polypeptide(L)'
;MIYSMTGYGKAEKLQNGTSIAVEIRSLNNRYLDLTFKGPRLFLYRENEVKEFLKKKIERGKISLTVTVQSNQYNFTNMRIDHDLVKQYVHMLREASDKAGIGGEVKLEHVLGFSDIFSASSDDEEYNQLWKD
;
A
#
# COMPACT_ATOMS: atom_id res chain seq x y z
N MET A 1 22.89 -35.00 -16.08
CA MET A 1 22.96 -34.53 -14.68
C MET A 1 21.55 -34.21 -14.20
N ILE A 2 21.14 -34.72 -13.04
CA ILE A 2 19.83 -34.43 -12.45
C ILE A 2 20.02 -33.20 -11.56
N TYR A 3 19.73 -32.01 -12.08
CA TYR A 3 19.77 -30.79 -11.27
C TYR A 3 18.57 -30.75 -10.33
N SER A 4 18.82 -30.57 -9.04
CA SER A 4 17.76 -30.25 -8.07
C SER A 4 17.15 -28.89 -8.43
N MET A 5 15.83 -28.83 -8.58
CA MET A 5 15.09 -27.61 -8.97
C MET A 5 14.40 -26.92 -7.79
N THR A 6 14.71 -27.35 -6.57
CA THR A 6 14.23 -26.71 -5.35
C THR A 6 15.23 -25.65 -4.89
N GLY A 7 14.77 -24.42 -4.77
CA GLY A 7 15.61 -23.27 -4.43
C GLY A 7 14.80 -22.23 -3.67
N TYR A 8 15.50 -21.49 -2.82
CA TYR A 8 14.96 -20.34 -2.09
C TYR A 8 15.93 -19.18 -2.28
N GLY A 9 15.39 -18.00 -2.57
CA GLY A 9 16.15 -16.76 -2.62
C GLY A 9 15.34 -15.64 -2.01
N LYS A 10 15.98 -14.78 -1.23
CA LYS A 10 15.39 -13.54 -0.70
C LYS A 10 16.37 -12.41 -0.92
N ALA A 11 15.88 -11.28 -1.39
CA ALA A 11 16.60 -10.02 -1.47
C ALA A 11 15.74 -8.93 -0.85
N GLU A 12 16.37 -7.98 -0.17
CA GLU A 12 15.70 -6.84 0.43
C GLU A 12 16.51 -5.58 0.17
N LYS A 13 15.84 -4.48 -0.17
CA LYS A 13 16.46 -3.18 -0.41
C LYS A 13 15.61 -2.09 0.22
N LEU A 14 16.26 -1.21 0.97
CA LEU A 14 15.66 0.02 1.48
C LEU A 14 15.98 1.16 0.51
N GLN A 15 14.95 1.84 0.02
CA GLN A 15 15.08 2.99 -0.88
C GLN A 15 14.07 4.07 -0.50
N ASN A 16 14.53 5.29 -0.24
CA ASN A 16 13.70 6.45 0.10
C ASN A 16 12.69 6.19 1.25
N GLY A 17 13.12 5.45 2.28
CA GLY A 17 12.26 5.09 3.41
C GLY A 17 11.26 3.95 3.12
N THR A 18 11.29 3.37 1.93
CA THR A 18 10.49 2.20 1.56
C THR A 18 11.38 0.95 1.51
N SER A 19 11.06 -0.06 2.33
CA SER A 19 11.69 -1.37 2.24
C SER A 19 10.94 -2.24 1.23
N ILE A 20 11.68 -2.79 0.28
CA ILE A 20 11.18 -3.72 -0.73
C ILE A 20 11.88 -5.04 -0.52
N ALA A 21 11.11 -6.08 -0.19
CA ALA A 21 11.58 -7.44 -0.06
C ALA A 21 11.01 -8.30 -1.19
N VAL A 22 11.89 -9.03 -1.88
CA VAL A 22 11.54 -9.97 -2.95
C VAL A 22 11.98 -11.36 -2.52
N GLU A 23 11.05 -12.30 -2.52
CA GLU A 23 11.29 -13.69 -2.18
C GLU A 23 10.89 -14.59 -3.35
N ILE A 24 11.78 -15.49 -3.75
CA ILE A 24 11.53 -16.51 -4.77
C ILE A 24 11.68 -17.90 -4.16
N ARG A 25 10.68 -18.76 -4.39
CA ARG A 25 10.71 -20.17 -4.03
C ARG A 25 10.48 -21.00 -5.27
N SER A 26 11.32 -21.99 -5.52
CA SER A 26 11.10 -22.97 -6.58
C SER A 26 10.91 -24.37 -6.00
N LEU A 27 9.99 -25.11 -6.59
CA LEU A 27 9.78 -26.53 -6.35
C LEU A 27 9.98 -27.28 -7.66
N ASN A 28 10.47 -28.53 -7.54
CA ASN A 28 10.60 -29.39 -8.70
C ASN A 28 9.20 -29.71 -9.26
N ASN A 29 8.95 -29.27 -10.49
CA ASN A 29 7.71 -29.55 -11.21
C ASN A 29 8.04 -29.81 -12.67
N ARG A 30 7.26 -30.67 -13.32
CA ARG A 30 7.49 -31.04 -14.74
C ARG A 30 7.31 -29.86 -15.68
N TYR A 31 6.37 -28.97 -15.37
CA TYR A 31 6.04 -27.80 -16.16
C TYR A 31 6.42 -26.52 -15.42
N LEU A 32 6.68 -25.45 -16.18
CA LEU A 32 6.89 -24.13 -15.63
C LEU A 32 5.54 -23.55 -15.17
N ASP A 33 5.42 -23.30 -13.88
CA ASP A 33 4.25 -22.67 -13.26
C ASP A 33 4.75 -21.47 -12.44
N LEU A 34 4.36 -20.25 -12.84
CA LEU A 34 4.81 -19.01 -12.23
C LEU A 34 3.64 -18.33 -11.52
N THR A 35 3.72 -18.23 -10.19
CA THR A 35 2.80 -17.43 -9.39
C THR A 35 3.50 -16.18 -8.88
N PHE A 36 2.90 -15.02 -9.14
CA PHE A 36 3.31 -13.75 -8.56
C PHE A 36 2.34 -13.37 -7.45
N LYS A 37 2.88 -12.93 -6.31
CA LYS A 37 2.12 -12.34 -5.20
C LYS A 37 2.77 -11.02 -4.83
N GLY A 38 1.99 -9.95 -4.81
CA GLY A 38 2.48 -8.64 -4.38
C GLY A 38 1.35 -7.65 -4.19
N PRO A 39 1.67 -6.40 -3.77
CA PRO A 39 0.69 -5.33 -3.68
C PRO A 39 -0.03 -5.13 -5.01
N ARG A 40 -1.30 -4.71 -4.97
CA ARG A 40 -2.13 -4.49 -6.17
C ARG A 40 -1.43 -3.62 -7.21
N LEU A 41 -0.68 -2.63 -6.75
CA LEU A 41 0.08 -1.73 -7.59
C LEU A 41 1.17 -2.43 -8.41
N PHE A 42 1.64 -3.63 -8.08
CA PHE A 42 2.62 -4.34 -8.93
C PHE A 42 1.97 -5.36 -9.88
N LEU A 43 0.65 -5.58 -9.78
CA LEU A 43 -0.06 -6.52 -10.64
C LEU A 43 -0.05 -6.07 -12.11
N TYR A 44 -0.05 -4.76 -12.39
CA TYR A 44 -0.01 -4.26 -13.77
C TYR A 44 1.31 -4.60 -14.49
N ARG A 45 2.38 -4.88 -13.74
CA ARG A 45 3.71 -5.32 -14.26
C ARG A 45 3.94 -6.82 -14.12
N GLU A 46 2.98 -7.59 -13.62
CA GLU A 46 3.12 -9.03 -13.41
C GLU A 46 3.57 -9.77 -14.67
N ASN A 47 3.03 -9.39 -15.83
CA ASN A 47 3.39 -9.99 -17.11
C ASN A 47 4.86 -9.77 -17.48
N GLU A 48 5.40 -8.57 -17.25
CA GLU A 48 6.82 -8.26 -17.53
C GLU A 48 7.75 -9.12 -16.67
N VAL A 49 7.40 -9.28 -15.38
CA VAL A 49 8.14 -10.12 -14.44
C VAL A 49 8.09 -11.60 -14.85
N LYS A 50 6.91 -12.10 -15.25
CA LYS A 50 6.77 -13.48 -15.72
C LYS A 50 7.58 -13.74 -16.99
N GLU A 51 7.55 -12.83 -17.96
CA GLU A 51 8.34 -12.95 -19.19
C GLU A 51 9.84 -12.95 -18.92
N PHE A 52 10.32 -12.14 -17.96
CA PHE A 52 11.70 -12.18 -17.52
C PHE A 52 12.10 -13.53 -16.90
N LEU A 53 11.25 -14.09 -16.01
CA LEU A 53 11.52 -15.37 -15.36
C LEU A 53 11.48 -16.55 -16.35
N LYS A 54 10.54 -16.56 -17.30
CA LYS A 54 10.45 -17.59 -18.35
C LYS A 54 11.72 -17.70 -19.20
N LYS A 55 12.42 -16.59 -19.43
CA LYS A 55 13.70 -16.59 -20.17
C LYS A 55 14.85 -17.25 -19.40
N LYS A 56 14.74 -17.37 -18.08
CA LYS A 56 15.79 -17.88 -17.20
C LYS A 56 15.51 -19.28 -16.66
N ILE A 57 14.24 -19.71 -16.63
CA ILE A 57 13.83 -20.93 -15.94
C ILE A 57 12.93 -21.76 -16.85
N GLU A 58 13.37 -22.97 -17.17
CA GLU A 58 12.71 -23.82 -18.17
C GLU A 58 11.57 -24.68 -17.60
N ARG A 59 11.69 -25.14 -16.34
CA ARG A 59 10.67 -25.94 -15.67
C ARG A 59 10.72 -25.75 -14.15
N GLY A 60 9.62 -26.04 -13.47
CA GLY A 60 9.49 -25.90 -12.03
C GLY A 60 8.30 -25.04 -11.63
N LYS A 61 7.84 -25.21 -10.39
CA LYS A 61 6.82 -24.34 -9.81
C LYS A 61 7.49 -23.24 -9.02
N ILE A 62 7.27 -22.00 -9.41
CA ILE A 62 7.97 -20.83 -8.86
C ILE A 62 6.94 -19.89 -8.27
N SER A 63 7.13 -19.56 -7.00
CA SER A 63 6.39 -18.53 -6.30
C SER A 63 7.30 -17.34 -6.09
N LEU A 64 6.96 -16.20 -6.70
CA LEU A 64 7.60 -14.92 -6.46
C LEU A 64 6.68 -14.08 -5.57
N THR A 65 7.18 -13.66 -4.42
CA THR A 65 6.48 -12.77 -3.50
C THR A 65 7.23 -11.45 -3.40
N VAL A 66 6.55 -10.34 -3.62
CA VAL A 66 7.06 -9.00 -3.42
C VAL A 66 6.31 -8.38 -2.25
N THR A 67 7.05 -7.90 -1.26
CA THR A 67 6.53 -7.19 -0.10
C THR A 67 7.10 -5.78 -0.10
N VAL A 68 6.24 -4.78 0.00
CA VAL A 68 6.64 -3.39 0.09
C VAL A 68 6.14 -2.82 1.41
N GLN A 69 7.05 -2.26 2.20
CA GLN A 69 6.79 -1.61 3.47
C GLN A 69 7.33 -0.19 3.39
N SER A 70 6.45 0.80 3.28
CA SER A 70 6.88 2.20 3.45
C SER A 70 6.96 2.52 4.93
N ASN A 71 8.14 2.91 5.39
CA ASN A 71 8.38 3.34 6.78
C ASN A 71 8.19 4.85 6.94
N GLN A 72 7.75 5.55 5.88
CA GLN A 72 7.23 6.88 6.04
C GLN A 72 5.86 6.74 6.72
N TYR A 73 5.77 7.19 7.97
CA TYR A 73 4.53 7.67 8.54
C TYR A 73 4.02 8.79 7.62
N ASN A 74 3.37 8.40 6.52
CA ASN A 74 2.83 9.32 5.53
C ASN A 74 1.61 10.01 6.15
N PHE A 75 1.87 11.01 7.00
CA PHE A 75 0.94 12.13 7.22
C PHE A 75 0.60 12.82 5.90
N THR A 76 1.41 12.59 4.85
CA THR A 76 1.27 13.04 3.46
C THR A 76 -0.11 12.77 2.87
N ASN A 77 -0.81 11.75 3.35
CA ASN A 77 -2.12 11.37 2.83
C ASN A 77 -3.26 11.63 3.82
N MET A 78 -3.01 12.23 4.98
CA MET A 78 -4.10 12.59 5.87
C MET A 78 -4.79 13.86 5.35
N ARG A 79 -6.01 13.73 4.84
CA ARG A 79 -6.84 14.85 4.39
C ARG A 79 -7.97 15.09 5.38
N ILE A 80 -8.30 16.36 5.56
CA ILE A 80 -9.49 16.77 6.29
C ILE A 80 -10.64 16.84 5.30
N ASP A 81 -11.75 16.17 5.60
CA ASP A 81 -13.01 16.37 4.89
C ASP A 81 -13.60 17.73 5.30
N HIS A 82 -13.35 18.74 4.47
CA HIS A 82 -13.81 20.10 4.72
C HIS A 82 -15.34 20.23 4.72
N ASP A 83 -16.05 19.37 4.00
CA ASP A 83 -17.51 19.44 3.93
C ASP A 83 -18.14 18.78 5.16
N LEU A 84 -17.54 17.71 5.68
CA LEU A 84 -17.92 17.12 6.95
C LEU A 84 -17.65 18.08 8.13
N VAL A 85 -16.50 18.77 8.11
CA VAL A 85 -16.17 19.81 9.10
C VAL A 85 -17.22 20.92 9.12
N LYS A 86 -17.65 21.44 7.95
CA LYS A 86 -18.69 22.48 7.87
C LYS A 86 -20.02 21.99 8.46
N GLN A 87 -20.39 20.75 8.19
CA GLN A 87 -21.61 20.15 8.71
C GLN A 87 -21.58 20.06 10.24
N TYR A 88 -20.47 19.59 10.84
CA TYR A 88 -20.35 19.54 12.29
C TYR A 88 -20.42 20.92 12.94
N VAL A 89 -19.74 21.93 12.37
CA VAL A 89 -19.81 23.29 12.90
C VAL A 89 -21.25 23.81 12.87
N HIS A 90 -22.00 23.55 11.79
CA HIS A 90 -23.40 23.95 11.69
C HIS A 90 -24.27 23.25 12.75
N MET A 91 -24.16 21.94 12.89
CA MET A 91 -24.93 21.15 13.86
C MET A 91 -24.63 21.56 15.30
N LEU A 92 -23.36 21.82 15.64
CA LEU A 92 -22.98 22.24 16.98
C LEU A 92 -23.54 23.62 17.34
N ARG A 93 -23.58 24.56 16.38
CA ARG A 93 -24.21 25.87 16.57
C ARG A 93 -25.72 25.74 16.77
N GLU A 94 -26.40 24.96 15.93
CA GLU A 94 -27.84 24.73 16.06
C GLU A 94 -28.19 24.06 17.40
N ALA A 95 -27.39 23.07 17.82
CA ALA A 95 -27.58 22.41 19.11
C ALA A 95 -27.35 23.35 20.28
N SER A 96 -26.33 24.21 20.22
CA SER A 96 -26.04 25.25 21.22
C SER A 96 -27.22 26.23 21.35
N ASP A 97 -27.75 26.72 20.23
CA ASP A 97 -28.91 27.63 20.19
C ASP A 97 -30.16 26.97 20.78
N LYS A 98 -30.47 25.72 20.39
CA LYS A 98 -31.66 25.00 20.87
C LYS A 98 -31.57 24.59 22.33
N ALA A 99 -30.38 24.26 22.82
CA ALA A 99 -30.16 23.85 24.20
C ALA A 99 -29.99 25.04 25.16
N GLY A 100 -29.88 26.27 24.64
CA GLY A 100 -29.59 27.46 25.45
C GLY A 100 -28.19 27.43 26.08
N ILE A 101 -27.28 26.63 25.53
CA ILE A 101 -25.90 26.50 26.00
C ILE A 101 -25.08 27.56 25.27
N GLY A 102 -24.79 28.67 25.94
CA GLY A 102 -23.96 29.72 25.36
C GLY A 102 -22.51 29.27 25.14
N GLY A 103 -21.93 29.64 24.01
CA GLY A 103 -20.51 29.41 23.71
C GLY A 103 -20.21 29.43 22.22
N GLU A 104 -18.97 29.78 21.87
CA GLU A 104 -18.52 29.68 20.48
C GLU A 104 -18.07 28.25 20.14
N VAL A 105 -18.44 27.78 18.95
CA VAL A 105 -17.90 26.51 18.42
C VAL A 105 -16.45 26.73 18.01
N LYS A 106 -15.53 26.11 18.75
CA LYS A 106 -14.09 26.13 18.52
C LYS A 106 -13.62 24.90 17.74
N LEU A 107 -12.45 25.01 17.13
CA LEU A 107 -11.81 23.92 16.41
C LEU A 107 -11.62 22.66 17.29
N GLU A 108 -11.30 22.82 18.57
CA GLU A 108 -11.14 21.70 19.52
C GLU A 108 -12.38 20.81 19.66
N HIS A 109 -13.58 21.37 19.52
CA HIS A 109 -14.82 20.59 19.53
C HIS A 109 -14.98 19.75 18.26
N VAL A 110 -14.49 20.27 17.12
CA VAL A 110 -14.55 19.57 15.83
C VAL A 110 -13.47 18.50 15.73
N LEU A 111 -12.28 18.75 16.28
CA LEU A 111 -11.19 17.77 16.34
C LEU A 111 -11.54 16.51 17.14
N GLY A 112 -12.61 16.55 17.95
CA GLY A 112 -13.17 15.37 18.61
C GLY A 112 -13.83 14.36 17.66
N PHE A 113 -14.16 14.76 16.43
CA PHE A 113 -14.72 13.88 15.40
C PHE A 113 -13.59 13.32 14.54
N SER A 114 -13.19 12.08 14.78
CA SER A 114 -12.04 11.46 14.10
C SER A 114 -12.29 11.10 12.64
N ASP A 115 -13.55 11.05 12.23
CA ASP A 115 -14.00 10.78 10.86
C ASP A 115 -13.82 11.96 9.89
N ILE A 116 -13.50 13.15 10.41
CA ILE A 116 -13.05 14.27 9.57
C ILE A 116 -11.69 13.98 8.93
N PHE A 117 -10.92 13.04 9.47
CA PHE A 117 -9.62 12.64 8.93
C PHE A 117 -9.79 11.42 8.03
N SER A 118 -9.38 11.54 6.79
CA SER A 118 -9.33 10.44 5.83
C SER A 118 -7.90 10.20 5.37
N ALA A 119 -7.54 8.93 5.16
CA ALA A 119 -6.31 8.57 4.48
C ALA A 119 -6.56 8.53 2.97
N SER A 120 -5.96 9.44 2.20
CA SER A 120 -5.90 9.31 0.74
C SER A 120 -5.01 8.12 0.38
N SER A 121 -5.37 7.39 -0.67
CA SER A 121 -4.49 6.40 -1.28
C SER A 121 -3.90 7.06 -2.53
N ASP A 122 -2.91 7.93 -2.36
CA ASP A 122 -2.23 8.53 -3.50
C ASP A 122 -1.26 7.50 -4.11
N ASP A 123 -1.68 6.89 -5.22
CA ASP A 123 -0.92 5.92 -6.03
C ASP A 123 0.35 6.52 -6.70
N GLU A 124 0.54 7.84 -6.64
CA GLU A 124 1.58 8.56 -7.38
C GLU A 124 3.01 8.37 -6.84
N GLU A 125 3.18 8.20 -5.52
CA GLU A 125 4.50 8.12 -4.88
C GLU A 125 5.30 6.86 -5.31
N TYR A 126 4.60 5.83 -5.74
CA TYR A 126 5.19 4.52 -6.05
C TYR A 126 5.73 4.39 -7.48
N ASN A 127 5.21 5.16 -8.45
CA ASN A 127 5.75 5.16 -9.82
C ASN A 127 7.20 5.68 -9.88
N GLN A 128 7.63 6.43 -8.86
CA GLN A 128 8.98 6.98 -8.77
C GLN A 128 10.01 5.95 -8.30
N LEU A 129 9.61 4.92 -7.54
CA LEU A 129 10.49 3.88 -7.02
C LEU A 129 11.04 2.91 -8.10
N TRP A 130 10.44 2.88 -9.30
CA TRP A 130 10.84 1.96 -10.38
C TRP A 130 11.87 2.55 -11.36
N LYS A 131 12.16 3.86 -11.29
CA LYS A 131 13.08 4.52 -12.24
C LYS A 131 14.57 4.36 -11.89
N ASP A 132 14.88 3.78 -10.73
CA ASP A 132 16.23 3.53 -10.20
C ASP A 132 16.51 2.02 -10.04
#